data_AF-A0A955J5A0-F1
#
_entry.id   AF-A0A955J5A0-F1
#
_cell.length_a   1.000
_cell.length_b   1.000
_cell.length_c   1.000
_cell.angle_alpha   90.00
_cell.angle_beta   90.00
_cell.angle_gamma   90.00
#
_symmetry.space_group_name_H-M   'P 1'
#
loop_
_entity.id
_entity.type
_entity.pdbx_description
1 polymer ?
#
loop_
_entity_poly.entity_id
_entity_poly.type
_entity_poly.pdbx_seq_one_letter_code
_entity_poly.pdbx_strand_id
1 'polypeptide(L)'
;MAKSKQGPHIVWRRRGDGPVRAYGDFRGLPGGRREPLCRPGTRRATSDPVEAQALFAARLRELADGVHERRDGRITIAEAVRHYLDHRRRQSRVTSAWLDATEGMLGRAVRHFGARRPLASIRVDDVVTWLGSLRSPAAGRGRPYSEESIRKHMNALAGLFRRAQ
;
A
#
# COMPACT_ATOMS: atom_id res chain seq x y z
N MET A 1 -20.45 -2.94 -29.06
CA MET A 1 -20.84 -3.77 -27.89
C MET A 1 -19.84 -3.57 -26.76
N ALA A 2 -20.25 -2.88 -25.69
CA ALA A 2 -19.39 -2.60 -24.54
C ALA A 2 -19.14 -3.89 -23.74
N LYS A 3 -17.90 -4.35 -23.66
CA LYS A 3 -17.51 -5.45 -22.77
C LYS A 3 -17.62 -4.96 -21.33
N SER A 4 -18.57 -5.51 -20.59
CA SER A 4 -18.66 -5.33 -19.13
C SER A 4 -17.28 -5.58 -18.53
N LYS A 5 -16.74 -4.61 -17.76
CA LYS A 5 -15.52 -4.79 -16.98
C LYS A 5 -15.81 -5.77 -15.84
N GLN A 6 -15.88 -7.07 -16.16
CA GLN A 6 -15.94 -8.11 -15.14
C GLN A 6 -14.71 -7.95 -14.25
N GLY A 7 -14.92 -7.93 -12.94
CA GLY A 7 -13.85 -7.85 -11.96
C GLY A 7 -12.87 -9.02 -12.12
N PRO A 8 -11.75 -9.00 -11.37
CA PRO A 8 -10.77 -10.07 -11.44
C PRO A 8 -11.40 -11.43 -11.17
N HIS A 9 -11.10 -12.43 -11.99
CA HIS A 9 -11.67 -13.77 -11.83
C HIS A 9 -10.72 -14.85 -12.37
N ILE A 10 -10.98 -16.10 -11.98
CA ILE A 10 -10.25 -17.27 -12.48
C ILE A 10 -10.95 -17.77 -13.75
N VAL A 11 -10.16 -18.02 -14.79
CA VAL A 11 -10.61 -18.60 -16.06
C VAL A 11 -9.97 -19.98 -16.21
N TRP A 12 -10.81 -20.99 -16.39
CA TRP A 12 -10.40 -22.37 -16.64
C TRP A 12 -10.33 -22.63 -18.13
N ARG A 13 -9.18 -23.11 -18.64
CA ARG A 13 -8.99 -23.39 -20.07
C ARG A 13 -8.39 -24.75 -20.32
N ARG A 14 -8.93 -25.45 -21.31
CA ARG A 14 -8.35 -26.65 -21.92
C ARG A 14 -7.48 -26.25 -23.12
N ARG A 15 -6.32 -26.88 -23.29
CA ARG A 15 -5.50 -26.80 -24.51
C ARG A 15 -5.29 -28.22 -25.05
N GLY A 16 -5.80 -28.50 -26.25
CA GLY A 16 -5.81 -29.85 -26.83
C GLY A 16 -6.47 -30.86 -25.90
N ASP A 17 -5.93 -32.07 -25.82
CA ASP A 17 -6.42 -33.16 -24.98
C ASP A 17 -5.92 -33.12 -23.53
N GLY A 18 -5.26 -32.03 -23.13
CA GLY A 18 -4.71 -31.87 -21.79
C GLY A 18 -5.74 -31.55 -20.71
N PRO A 19 -5.35 -31.59 -19.42
CA PRO A 19 -6.20 -31.20 -18.31
C PRO A 19 -6.59 -29.71 -18.39
N VAL A 20 -7.74 -29.36 -17.83
CA VAL A 20 -8.18 -27.97 -17.70
C VAL A 20 -7.28 -27.26 -16.69
N ARG A 21 -6.79 -26.07 -17.03
CA ARG A 21 -5.84 -25.30 -16.21
C ARG A 21 -6.36 -23.93 -15.85
N ALA A 22 -5.96 -23.44 -14.68
CA ALA A 22 -6.39 -22.17 -14.12
C ALA A 22 -5.53 -20.98 -14.58
N TYR A 23 -6.18 -19.91 -15.00
CA TYR A 23 -5.56 -18.64 -15.34
C TYR A 23 -6.23 -17.52 -14.55
N GLY A 24 -5.46 -16.65 -13.92
CA GLY A 24 -6.00 -15.43 -13.30
C GLY A 24 -6.20 -14.37 -14.37
N ASP A 25 -7.40 -13.82 -14.47
CA ASP A 25 -7.67 -12.65 -15.29
C ASP A 25 -7.69 -11.39 -14.43
N PHE A 26 -6.59 -10.65 -14.49
CA PHE A 26 -6.42 -9.41 -13.73
C PHE A 26 -6.52 -8.16 -14.61
N ARG A 27 -7.01 -8.26 -15.85
CA ARG A 27 -7.02 -7.13 -16.80
C ARG A 27 -7.86 -5.93 -16.33
N GLY A 28 -8.73 -6.13 -15.34
CA GLY A 28 -9.46 -5.07 -14.66
C GLY A 28 -8.65 -4.26 -13.63
N LEU A 29 -7.42 -4.68 -13.31
CA LEU A 29 -6.52 -4.03 -12.36
C LEU A 29 -5.35 -3.33 -13.06
N PRO A 30 -4.80 -2.23 -12.53
CA PRO A 30 -3.65 -1.57 -13.14
C PRO A 30 -2.40 -2.47 -13.16
N GLY A 31 -1.83 -2.68 -14.35
CA GLY A 31 -0.73 -3.63 -14.58
C GLY A 31 -1.11 -5.11 -14.46
N GLY A 32 -2.39 -5.41 -14.28
CA GLY A 32 -2.89 -6.76 -14.36
C GLY A 32 -3.00 -7.22 -15.81
N ARG A 33 -2.73 -8.50 -16.02
CA ARG A 33 -2.91 -9.20 -17.29
C ARG A 33 -3.55 -10.55 -17.01
N ARG A 34 -3.90 -11.27 -18.08
CA ARG A 34 -4.26 -12.68 -17.92
C ARG A 34 -3.00 -13.51 -17.86
N GLU A 35 -2.82 -14.27 -16.78
CA GLU A 35 -1.60 -15.05 -16.55
C GLU A 35 -1.89 -16.41 -15.92
N PRO A 36 -1.03 -17.41 -16.16
CA PRO A 36 -1.22 -18.76 -15.60
C PRO A 36 -0.98 -18.75 -14.09
N LEU A 37 -1.86 -19.42 -13.33
CA LEU A 37 -1.69 -19.61 -11.90
C LEU A 37 -0.77 -20.81 -11.66
N CYS A 38 0.53 -20.56 -11.69
CA CYS A 38 1.56 -21.58 -11.51
C CYS A 38 2.00 -21.68 -10.04
N ARG A 39 2.27 -22.89 -9.57
CA ARG A 39 3.01 -23.05 -8.31
C ARG A 39 4.43 -22.50 -8.48
N PRO A 40 5.04 -21.93 -7.43
CA PRO A 40 6.44 -21.53 -7.45
C PRO A 40 7.33 -22.68 -7.96
N GLY A 41 8.23 -22.38 -8.90
CA GLY A 41 9.12 -23.37 -9.52
C GLY A 41 8.50 -24.21 -10.65
N THR A 42 7.20 -24.08 -10.92
CA THR A 42 6.53 -24.80 -12.03
C THR A 42 6.18 -23.86 -13.18
N ARG A 43 6.29 -24.34 -14.42
CA ARG A 43 5.96 -23.56 -15.63
C ARG A 43 4.51 -23.72 -16.09
N ARG A 44 3.76 -24.65 -15.49
CA ARG A 44 2.40 -25.00 -15.91
C ARG A 44 1.39 -24.54 -14.86
N ALA A 45 0.28 -23.95 -15.32
CA ALA A 45 -0.84 -23.58 -14.48
C ALA A 45 -1.44 -24.81 -13.77
N THR A 46 -1.85 -24.62 -12.52
CA THR A 46 -2.50 -25.67 -11.71
C THR A 46 -3.85 -26.06 -12.31
N SER A 47 -4.22 -27.32 -12.12
CA SER A 47 -5.56 -27.86 -12.38
C SER A 47 -6.38 -28.02 -11.10
N ASP A 48 -5.77 -27.78 -9.93
CA ASP A 48 -6.42 -27.88 -8.63
C ASP A 48 -7.16 -26.56 -8.31
N PRO A 49 -8.48 -26.60 -8.06
CA PRO A 49 -9.27 -25.41 -7.76
C PRO A 49 -8.89 -24.71 -6.45
N VAL A 50 -8.50 -25.45 -5.42
CA VAL A 50 -8.15 -24.88 -4.11
C VAL A 50 -6.85 -24.08 -4.23
N GLU A 51 -5.87 -24.66 -4.90
CA GLU A 51 -4.60 -23.99 -5.16
C GLU A 51 -4.76 -22.80 -6.11
N ALA A 52 -5.59 -22.94 -7.15
CA ALA A 52 -5.88 -21.83 -8.05
C ALA A 52 -6.42 -20.64 -7.28
N GLN A 53 -7.30 -20.86 -6.30
CA GLN A 53 -7.85 -19.80 -5.47
C GLN A 53 -6.80 -19.14 -4.57
N ALA A 54 -5.90 -19.94 -3.97
CA ALA A 54 -4.79 -19.43 -3.16
C ALA A 54 -3.80 -18.59 -3.99
N LEU A 55 -3.38 -19.09 -5.16
CA LEU A 55 -2.48 -18.39 -6.07
C LEU A 55 -3.11 -17.10 -6.62
N PHE A 56 -4.41 -17.15 -6.95
CA PHE A 56 -5.16 -15.98 -7.40
C PHE A 56 -5.23 -14.91 -6.31
N ALA A 57 -5.54 -15.30 -5.07
CA ALA A 57 -5.60 -14.37 -3.93
C ALA A 57 -4.23 -13.76 -3.61
N ALA A 58 -3.15 -14.55 -3.69
CA ALA A 58 -1.79 -14.04 -3.52
C ALA A 58 -1.45 -13.00 -4.60
N ARG A 59 -1.76 -13.30 -5.86
CA ARG A 59 -1.49 -12.39 -6.97
C ARG A 59 -2.34 -11.12 -6.94
N LEU A 60 -3.59 -11.19 -6.47
CA LEU A 60 -4.41 -10.01 -6.20
C LEU A 60 -3.75 -9.07 -5.18
N ARG A 61 -3.16 -9.63 -4.13
CA ARG A 61 -2.45 -8.83 -3.11
C ARG A 61 -1.22 -8.17 -3.71
N GLU A 62 -0.40 -8.94 -4.45
CA GLU A 62 0.77 -8.38 -5.15
C GLU A 62 0.41 -7.25 -6.11
N LEU A 63 -0.67 -7.39 -6.88
CA LEU A 63 -1.11 -6.32 -7.78
C LEU A 63 -1.66 -5.11 -7.01
N ALA A 64 -2.36 -5.32 -5.89
CA ALA A 64 -2.80 -4.22 -5.04
C ALA A 64 -1.61 -3.48 -4.41
N ASP A 65 -0.61 -4.21 -3.93
CA ASP A 65 0.62 -3.69 -3.34
C ASP A 65 1.50 -2.99 -4.39
N GLY A 66 1.67 -3.59 -5.57
CA GLY A 66 2.43 -3.02 -6.69
C GLY A 66 1.73 -1.86 -7.40
N VAL A 67 0.42 -1.64 -7.17
CA VAL A 67 -0.28 -0.40 -7.54
C VAL A 67 0.04 0.72 -6.57
N HIS A 68 0.35 0.43 -5.31
CA HIS A 68 0.84 1.44 -4.37
C HIS A 68 2.28 1.84 -4.71
N GLU A 69 3.13 0.90 -5.10
CA GLU A 69 4.53 1.16 -5.51
C GLU A 69 4.61 1.91 -6.86
N ARG A 70 3.84 1.51 -7.89
CA ARG A 70 3.88 2.19 -9.21
C ARG A 70 3.09 3.51 -9.30
N ARG A 71 2.55 4.00 -8.18
CA ARG A 71 1.80 5.28 -8.11
C ARG A 71 2.71 6.50 -7.85
N ASP A 72 4.01 6.30 -8.02
CA ASP A 72 5.05 7.34 -8.04
C ASP A 72 4.62 8.55 -8.88
N GLY A 73 4.39 9.66 -8.19
CA GLY A 73 4.22 11.00 -8.75
C GLY A 73 2.88 11.69 -8.51
N ARG A 74 1.81 10.98 -8.13
CA ARG A 74 0.46 11.61 -8.01
C ARG A 74 -0.29 11.36 -6.71
N ILE A 75 0.18 10.48 -5.83
CA ILE A 75 -0.50 10.29 -4.54
C ILE A 75 -0.21 11.45 -3.61
N THR A 76 -1.26 11.92 -2.97
CA THR A 76 -1.15 12.93 -1.93
C THR A 76 -0.64 12.31 -0.63
N ILE A 77 -0.01 13.10 0.24
CA ILE A 77 0.42 12.62 1.55
C ILE A 77 -0.74 12.02 2.35
N ALA A 78 -1.95 12.59 2.27
CA ALA A 78 -3.11 12.07 2.98
C ALA A 78 -3.55 10.68 2.47
N GLU A 79 -3.49 10.45 1.15
CA GLU A 79 -3.74 9.13 0.57
C GLU A 79 -2.68 8.12 1.00
N ALA A 80 -1.41 8.50 0.96
CA ALA A 80 -0.31 7.64 1.38
C ALA A 80 -0.47 7.20 2.85
N VAL A 81 -0.81 8.12 3.75
CA VAL A 81 -1.03 7.83 5.17
C VAL A 81 -2.18 6.84 5.36
N ARG A 82 -3.32 7.03 4.69
CA ARG A 82 -4.46 6.09 4.77
C ARG A 82 -4.05 4.69 4.32
N HIS A 83 -3.40 4.58 3.15
CA HIS A 83 -2.93 3.30 2.64
C HIS A 83 -1.94 2.62 3.59
N TYR A 84 -1.01 3.38 4.18
CA TYR A 84 -0.05 2.87 5.15
C TYR A 84 -0.73 2.31 6.40
N LEU A 85 -1.70 3.03 6.98
CA LEU A 85 -2.43 2.59 8.16
C LEU A 85 -3.31 1.37 7.88
N ASP A 86 -4.01 1.33 6.75
CA ASP A 86 -4.82 0.16 6.36
C ASP A 86 -3.96 -1.08 6.11
N HIS A 87 -2.80 -0.90 5.50
CA HIS A 87 -1.83 -1.98 5.36
C HIS A 87 -1.35 -2.47 6.72
N ARG A 88 -0.96 -1.58 7.64
CA ARG A 88 -0.53 -1.95 8.99
C ARG A 88 -1.63 -2.65 9.78
N ARG A 89 -2.88 -2.18 9.70
CA ARG A 89 -4.04 -2.80 10.37
C ARG A 89 -4.28 -4.24 9.92
N ARG A 90 -4.01 -4.56 8.65
CA ARG A 90 -4.12 -5.93 8.12
C ARG A 90 -2.99 -6.85 8.56
N GLN A 91 -1.89 -6.31 9.08
CA GLN A 91 -0.82 -7.10 9.69
C GLN A 91 -1.16 -7.34 11.16
N SER A 92 -1.33 -8.60 11.58
CA SER A 92 -1.64 -8.99 12.98
C SER A 92 -0.50 -8.72 13.98
N ARG A 93 0.45 -7.85 13.66
CA ARG A 93 1.67 -7.54 14.42
C ARG A 93 1.67 -6.14 15.02
N VAL A 94 0.61 -5.36 14.85
CA VAL A 94 0.48 -4.01 15.43
C VAL A 94 -0.74 -3.91 16.33
N THR A 95 -0.59 -3.21 17.45
CA THR A 95 -1.70 -2.96 18.39
C THR A 95 -2.54 -1.77 17.92
N SER A 96 -3.78 -1.69 18.40
CA SER A 96 -4.65 -0.51 18.21
C SER A 96 -3.98 0.76 18.71
N ALA A 97 -3.41 0.72 19.92
CA ALA A 97 -2.68 1.86 20.51
C ALA A 97 -1.52 2.35 19.62
N TRP A 98 -0.80 1.42 18.97
CA TRP A 98 0.26 1.79 18.03
C TRP A 98 -0.31 2.46 16.77
N LEU A 99 -1.43 1.96 16.25
CA LEU A 99 -2.11 2.55 15.09
C LEU A 99 -2.59 3.97 15.42
N ASP A 100 -3.25 4.16 16.57
CA ASP A 100 -3.78 5.47 16.98
C ASP A 100 -2.65 6.49 17.19
N ALA A 101 -1.56 6.09 17.84
CA ALA A 101 -0.38 6.93 18.00
C ALA A 101 0.22 7.31 16.64
N THR A 102 0.34 6.34 15.74
CA THR A 102 0.90 6.54 14.39
C THR A 102 0.01 7.44 13.54
N GLU A 103 -1.30 7.24 13.60
CA GLU A 103 -2.29 8.09 12.93
C GLU A 103 -2.21 9.53 13.44
N GLY A 104 -2.10 9.74 14.75
CA GLY A 104 -1.93 11.07 15.32
C GLY A 104 -0.64 11.76 14.84
N MET A 105 0.47 11.03 14.79
CA MET A 105 1.76 11.56 14.31
C MET A 105 1.73 11.91 12.82
N LEU A 106 1.23 11.01 11.99
CA LEU A 106 1.11 11.23 10.54
C LEU A 106 0.05 12.27 10.20
N GLY A 107 -1.02 12.38 10.99
CA GLY A 107 -2.02 13.44 10.86
C GLY A 107 -1.43 14.84 11.05
N ARG A 108 -0.47 15.01 11.97
CA ARG A 108 0.27 16.27 12.11
C ARG A 108 1.13 16.58 10.89
N ALA A 109 1.80 15.57 10.33
CA ALA A 109 2.55 15.72 9.09
C ALA A 109 1.64 16.18 7.93
N VAL A 110 0.48 15.52 7.77
CA VAL A 110 -0.54 15.86 6.76
C VAL A 110 -1.03 17.30 6.92
N ARG A 111 -1.29 17.75 8.17
CA ARG A 111 -1.69 19.14 8.45
C ARG A 111 -0.60 20.14 8.11
N HIS A 112 0.66 19.81 8.40
CA HIS A 112 1.79 20.70 8.14
C HIS A 112 2.11 20.81 6.63
N PHE A 113 2.24 19.67 5.94
CA PHE A 113 2.59 19.65 4.51
C PHE A 113 1.42 20.01 3.59
N GLY A 114 0.20 19.90 4.09
CA GLY A 114 -1.03 20.05 3.33
C GLY A 114 -1.51 18.72 2.75
N ALA A 115 -2.77 18.36 3.02
CA ALA A 115 -3.32 17.05 2.69
C ALA A 115 -3.26 16.68 1.20
N ARG A 116 -3.30 17.67 0.33
CA ARG A 116 -3.28 17.50 -1.14
C ARG A 116 -1.88 17.56 -1.74
N ARG A 117 -0.84 17.81 -0.93
CA ARG A 117 0.54 17.88 -1.43
C ARG A 117 0.96 16.50 -1.95
N PRO A 118 1.49 16.39 -3.18
CA PRO A 118 2.03 15.14 -3.69
C PRO A 118 3.17 14.62 -2.80
N LEU A 119 3.14 13.35 -2.42
CA LEU A 119 4.15 12.77 -1.52
C LEU A 119 5.58 12.90 -2.11
N ALA A 120 5.72 12.67 -3.41
CA ALA A 120 6.99 12.79 -4.13
C ALA A 120 7.54 14.23 -4.20
N SER A 121 6.73 15.25 -3.89
CA SER A 121 7.15 16.65 -3.86
C SER A 121 7.74 17.09 -2.52
N ILE A 122 7.66 16.26 -1.48
CA ILE A 122 8.18 16.57 -0.15
C ILE A 122 9.68 16.30 -0.16
N ARG A 123 10.47 17.35 0.08
CA ARG A 123 11.93 17.31 0.12
C ARG A 123 12.44 17.20 1.55
N VAL A 124 13.73 16.95 1.68
CA VAL A 124 14.42 16.90 2.99
C VAL A 124 14.23 18.22 3.75
N ASP A 125 14.34 19.36 3.08
CA ASP A 125 14.17 20.68 3.71
C ASP A 125 12.78 20.86 4.31
N ASP A 126 11.73 20.39 3.62
CA ASP A 126 10.36 20.41 4.14
C ASP A 126 10.26 19.59 5.44
N VAL A 127 10.91 18.43 5.49
CA VAL A 127 10.94 17.57 6.68
C VAL A 127 11.67 18.27 7.83
N VAL A 128 12.80 18.92 7.56
CA VAL A 128 13.53 19.71 8.57
C VAL A 128 12.66 20.84 9.12
N THR A 129 11.97 21.58 8.25
CA THR A 129 11.03 22.63 8.65
C THR A 129 9.90 22.07 9.51
N TRP A 130 9.32 20.93 9.14
CA TRP A 130 8.29 20.27 9.93
C TRP A 130 8.79 19.85 11.31
N LEU A 131 9.97 19.22 11.41
CA LEU A 131 10.57 18.85 12.69
C LEU A 131 10.84 20.09 13.56
N GLY A 132 11.27 21.19 12.96
CA GLY A 132 11.39 22.49 13.63
C GLY A 132 10.05 22.98 14.19
N SER A 133 8.95 22.81 13.44
CA SER A 133 7.62 23.18 13.91
C SER A 133 7.19 22.36 15.14
N LEU A 134 7.58 21.08 15.25
CA LEU A 134 7.27 20.24 16.42
C LEU A 134 7.98 20.69 17.71
N ARG A 135 9.08 21.43 17.57
CA ARG A 135 9.81 22.06 18.68
C ARG A 135 9.19 23.37 19.13
N SER A 136 8.18 23.87 18.41
CA SER A 136 7.44 25.07 18.81
C SER A 136 6.44 24.75 19.93
N PRO A 137 6.26 25.65 20.92
CA PRO A 137 5.21 25.52 21.95
C PRO A 137 3.80 25.38 21.36
N ALA A 138 3.58 25.91 20.16
CA ALA A 138 2.31 25.84 19.43
C ALA A 138 1.98 24.44 18.86
N ALA A 139 2.94 23.51 18.83
CA ALA A 139 2.73 22.18 18.26
C ALA A 139 2.07 21.19 19.24
N GLY A 140 2.21 21.42 20.55
CA GLY A 140 1.65 20.57 21.60
C GLY A 140 0.49 21.23 22.35
N ARG A 141 0.19 20.71 23.56
CA ARG A 141 -0.76 21.34 24.50
C ARG A 141 -0.10 22.51 25.24
N GLY A 142 0.40 23.50 24.47
CA GLY A 142 1.15 24.64 25.01
C GLY A 142 2.59 24.33 25.42
N ARG A 143 3.14 23.19 24.99
CA ARG A 143 4.55 22.81 25.21
C ARG A 143 5.14 22.17 23.95
N PRO A 144 6.43 22.37 23.67
CA PRO A 144 7.16 21.62 22.64
C PRO A 144 7.10 20.11 22.87
N TYR A 145 7.21 19.34 21.78
CA TYR A 145 7.42 17.90 21.90
C TYR A 145 8.83 17.59 22.43
N SER A 146 8.95 16.54 23.24
CA SER A 146 10.26 16.02 23.65
C SER A 146 11.02 15.46 22.44
N GLU A 147 12.35 15.44 22.50
CA GLU A 147 13.19 14.86 21.44
C GLU A 147 12.84 13.39 21.15
N GLU A 148 12.46 12.62 22.17
CA GLU A 148 11.96 11.26 21.97
C GLU A 148 10.66 11.22 21.15
N SER A 149 9.73 12.14 21.44
CA SER A 149 8.48 12.26 20.69
C SER A 149 8.74 12.70 19.24
N ILE A 150 9.66 13.63 19.02
CA ILE A 150 10.07 14.07 17.68
C ILE A 150 10.67 12.89 16.90
N ARG A 151 11.52 12.07 17.54
CA ARG A 151 12.07 10.85 16.94
C ARG A 151 10.97 9.86 16.53
N LYS A 152 9.92 9.71 17.33
CA LYS A 152 8.75 8.87 16.98
C LYS A 152 8.00 9.40 15.75
N HIS A 153 7.80 10.73 15.66
CA HIS A 153 7.19 11.36 14.48
C HIS A 153 8.04 11.13 13.21
N MET A 154 9.35 11.34 13.32
CA MET A 154 10.29 11.09 12.23
C MET A 154 10.27 9.61 11.80
N ASN A 155 10.28 8.67 12.74
CA ASN A 155 10.25 7.24 12.43
C ASN A 155 8.95 6.82 11.74
N ALA A 156 7.81 7.38 12.15
CA ALA A 156 6.53 7.16 11.49
C ALA A 156 6.55 7.68 10.04
N LEU A 157 7.05 8.90 9.83
CA LEU A 157 7.16 9.50 8.50
C LEU A 157 8.15 8.72 7.60
N ALA A 158 9.31 8.31 8.12
CA ALA A 158 10.26 7.49 7.38
C ALA A 158 9.69 6.11 7.02
N GLY A 159 8.86 5.52 7.89
CA GLY A 159 8.14 4.28 7.61
C GLY A 159 7.12 4.45 6.48
N LEU A 160 6.46 5.61 6.39
CA LEU A 160 5.57 5.95 5.29
C LEU A 160 6.34 6.04 3.97
N PHE A 161 7.42 6.82 3.91
CA PHE A 161 8.22 6.98 2.68
C PHE A 161 8.81 5.66 2.19
N ARG A 162 9.37 4.84 3.07
CA ARG A 162 9.92 3.51 2.71
C ARG A 162 8.88 2.54 2.13
N ARG A 163 7.59 2.77 2.36
CA ARG A 163 6.52 1.93 1.82
C ARG A 163 5.89 2.51 0.55
N ALA A 164 6.05 3.81 0.35
CA ALA A 164 5.48 4.55 -0.77
C ALA A 164 6.44 4.70 -1.96
N GLN A 165 7.73 4.40 -1.75
CA GLN A 165 8.75 4.15 -2.78
C GLN A 165 8.89 2.64 -3.00
#